data_AF-A0A5E4KI23-F1
#
_entry.id   AF-A0A5E4KI23-F1
#
_cell.length_a   1.000
_cell.length_b   1.000
_cell.length_c   1.000
_cell.angle_alpha   90.00
_cell.angle_beta   90.00
_cell.angle_gamma   90.00
#
_symmetry.space_group_name_H-M   'P 1'
#
loop_
_entity.id
_entity.type
_entity.pdbx_description
1 polymer ?
#
loop_
_entity_poly.entity_id
_entity_poly.type
_entity_poly.pdbx_seq_one_letter_code
_entity_poly.pdbx_strand_id
1 'polypeptide(L)'
;MNDWDLISFVKSSDKRLRILYLLKNSVFTPSDISTNLSIPISHVSSTLSELMENKIVTCLTPERRKTKLFKITEKGLKVLSKIDEITGGNIVDE
;
A
#
# COMPACT_ATOMS: atom_id res chain seq x y z
N MET A 1 -15.50 3.01 -9.40
CA MET A 1 -14.62 1.83 -9.30
C MET A 1 -15.25 0.89 -8.28
N ASN A 2 -15.61 -0.31 -8.71
CA ASN A 2 -16.15 -1.33 -7.83
C ASN A 2 -15.01 -2.02 -7.04
N ASP A 3 -15.33 -2.95 -6.15
CA ASP A 3 -14.34 -3.68 -5.35
C ASP A 3 -13.39 -4.54 -6.20
N TRP A 4 -13.89 -5.20 -7.25
CA TRP A 4 -13.10 -6.05 -8.14
C TRP A 4 -12.12 -5.27 -9.01
N ASP A 5 -12.48 -4.06 -9.40
CA ASP A 5 -11.59 -3.14 -10.10
C ASP A 5 -10.39 -2.79 -9.20
N LEU A 6 -10.61 -2.53 -7.91
CA LEU A 6 -9.56 -2.21 -6.94
C LEU A 6 -8.66 -3.40 -6.65
N ILE A 7 -9.25 -4.59 -6.54
CA ILE A 7 -8.50 -5.85 -6.41
C ILE A 7 -7.59 -6.06 -7.63
N SER A 8 -8.15 -5.93 -8.84
CA SER A 8 -7.40 -6.08 -10.09
C SER A 8 -6.32 -5.01 -10.24
N PHE A 9 -6.63 -3.78 -9.85
CA PHE A 9 -5.67 -2.69 -9.75
C PHE A 9 -4.51 -3.09 -8.84
N VAL A 10 -4.74 -3.36 -7.56
CA VAL A 10 -3.65 -3.70 -6.62
C VAL A 10 -2.86 -4.92 -7.09
N LYS A 11 -3.54 -6.00 -7.51
CA LYS A 11 -2.92 -7.27 -7.91
C LYS A 11 -2.08 -7.17 -9.19
N SER A 12 -2.36 -6.20 -10.07
CA SER A 12 -1.60 -6.01 -11.31
C SER A 12 -0.21 -5.38 -11.12
N SER A 13 0.23 -5.08 -9.88
CA SER A 13 1.61 -4.70 -9.60
C SER A 13 2.11 -5.26 -8.29
N ASP A 14 3.23 -5.97 -8.36
CA ASP A 14 4.00 -6.43 -7.21
C ASP A 14 4.33 -5.27 -6.24
N LYS A 15 4.74 -4.10 -6.76
CA LYS A 15 5.09 -2.94 -5.91
C LYS A 15 3.90 -2.45 -5.07
N ARG A 16 2.68 -2.45 -5.64
CA ARG A 16 1.46 -2.05 -4.92
C ARG A 16 1.18 -3.02 -3.78
N LEU A 17 1.27 -4.33 -4.03
CA LEU A 17 1.11 -5.35 -3.00
C LEU A 17 2.15 -5.20 -1.89
N ARG A 18 3.44 -5.17 -2.24
CA ARG A 18 4.53 -5.08 -1.26
C ARG A 18 4.44 -3.83 -0.37
N ILE A 19 4.08 -2.68 -0.95
CA ILE A 19 3.87 -1.44 -0.19
C ILE A 19 2.66 -1.58 0.75
N LEU A 20 1.55 -2.16 0.30
CA LEU A 20 0.36 -2.35 1.15
C LEU A 20 0.60 -3.34 2.28
N TYR A 21 1.31 -4.45 2.04
CA TYR A 21 1.70 -5.38 3.10
C TYR A 21 2.60 -4.73 4.14
N LEU A 22 3.58 -3.92 3.71
CA LEU A 22 4.41 -3.16 4.64
C LEU A 22 3.58 -2.19 5.48
N LEU A 23 2.62 -1.50 4.88
CA LEU A 23 1.72 -0.55 5.55
C LEU A 23 0.58 -1.21 6.35
N LYS A 24 0.39 -2.54 6.26
CA LYS A 24 -0.72 -3.26 6.91
C LYS A 24 -0.76 -3.04 8.42
N ASN A 25 0.43 -3.05 9.05
CA ASN A 25 0.57 -3.05 10.51
C ASN A 25 1.31 -1.82 11.06
N SER A 26 1.77 -0.90 10.22
CA SER A 26 2.56 0.26 10.67
C SER A 26 2.44 1.46 9.74
N VAL A 27 3.01 2.58 10.15
CA VAL A 27 3.10 3.83 9.38
C VAL A 27 4.54 4.04 8.94
N PHE A 28 4.73 4.47 7.69
CA PHE A 28 6.06 4.65 7.12
C PHE A 28 6.15 5.91 6.28
N THR A 29 7.35 6.48 6.20
CA THR A 29 7.66 7.50 5.20
C THR A 29 7.99 6.85 3.85
N PRO A 30 7.94 7.61 2.73
CA PRO A 30 8.40 7.11 1.44
C PRO A 30 9.84 6.59 1.48
N SER A 31 10.72 7.25 2.24
CA SER A 31 12.11 6.82 2.41
C SER A 31 12.21 5.50 3.17
N ASP A 32 11.42 5.31 4.23
CA ASP A 32 11.39 4.04 4.95
C ASP A 32 10.91 2.91 4.03
N ILE A 33 9.84 3.14 3.26
CA ILE A 33 9.31 2.16 2.30
C ILE A 33 10.35 1.82 1.23
N SER A 34 11.04 2.85 0.71
CA SER A 34 12.11 2.68 -0.28
C SER A 34 13.22 1.77 0.24
N THR A 35 13.67 2.00 1.47
CA THR A 35 14.72 1.19 2.12
C THR A 35 14.22 -0.22 2.41
N ASN A 36 13.07 -0.38 3.08
CA ASN A 36 12.53 -1.68 3.49
C ASN A 36 12.26 -2.60 2.29
N LEU A 37 11.82 -2.05 1.16
CA LEU A 37 11.47 -2.84 -0.02
C LEU A 37 12.54 -2.81 -1.12
N SER A 38 13.62 -2.06 -0.93
CA SER A 38 14.64 -1.82 -1.97
C SER A 38 14.02 -1.36 -3.31
N ILE A 39 13.02 -0.47 -3.22
CA ILE A 39 12.35 0.15 -4.39
C ILE A 39 12.83 1.59 -4.48
N PRO A 40 13.17 2.13 -5.67
CA PRO A 40 13.61 3.51 -5.75
C PRO A 40 12.52 4.48 -5.30
N ILE A 41 12.93 5.53 -4.58
CA ILE A 41 12.02 6.51 -3.95
C ILE A 41 11.02 7.14 -4.92
N SER A 42 11.40 7.31 -6.19
CA SER A 42 10.52 7.83 -7.25
C SER A 42 9.34 6.88 -7.52
N HIS A 43 9.60 5.57 -7.62
CA HIS A 43 8.56 4.56 -7.80
C HIS A 43 7.70 4.40 -6.55
N VAL A 44 8.28 4.51 -5.34
CA VAL A 44 7.50 4.52 -4.10
C VAL A 44 6.53 5.70 -4.11
N SER A 45 7.03 6.89 -4.44
CA SER A 45 6.23 8.12 -4.44
C SER A 45 5.10 8.04 -5.47
N SER A 46 5.38 7.59 -6.70
CA SER A 46 4.34 7.44 -7.73
C SER A 46 3.29 6.40 -7.31
N THR A 47 3.74 5.26 -6.76
CA THR A 47 2.82 4.19 -6.31
C THR A 47 1.94 4.65 -5.15
N LEU A 48 2.49 5.40 -4.18
CA LEU A 48 1.70 5.97 -3.08
C LEU A 48 0.68 6.99 -3.57
N SER A 49 1.01 7.81 -4.57
CA SER A 49 0.06 8.73 -5.20
C SER A 49 -1.11 7.97 -5.84
N GLU A 50 -0.83 6.96 -6.66
CA GLU A 50 -1.87 6.14 -7.30
C GLU A 50 -2.75 5.41 -6.27
N LEU A 51 -2.16 4.85 -5.21
CA LEU A 51 -2.90 4.21 -4.12
C LEU A 51 -3.77 5.23 -3.36
N MET A 52 -3.31 6.47 -3.20
CA MET A 52 -4.05 7.53 -2.53
C MET A 52 -5.22 8.04 -3.36
N GLU A 53 -5.03 8.21 -4.67
CA GLU A 53 -6.11 8.55 -5.62
C GLU A 53 -7.26 7.53 -5.55
N ASN A 54 -6.92 6.27 -5.32
CA ASN A 54 -7.88 5.18 -5.14
C ASN A 54 -8.40 5.01 -3.69
N LYS A 55 -7.98 5.89 -2.76
CA LYS A 55 -8.32 5.88 -1.33
C LYS A 55 -7.88 4.60 -0.59
N ILE A 56 -6.84 3.93 -1.08
CA ILE A 56 -6.29 2.69 -0.51
C ILE A 56 -5.29 3.02 0.61
N VAL A 57 -4.54 4.11 0.45
CA VAL A 57 -3.64 4.67 1.48
C VAL A 57 -3.98 6.13 1.75
N THR A 58 -3.49 6.66 2.87
CA THR A 58 -3.63 8.08 3.23
C THR A 58 -2.32 8.63 3.79
N CYS A 59 -2.11 9.93 3.60
CA CYS A 59 -1.03 10.68 4.25
C CYS A 59 -1.53 11.26 5.58
N LEU A 60 -0.89 10.90 6.68
CA LEU A 60 -1.23 11.37 8.03
C LEU A 60 -0.69 12.78 8.33
N THR A 61 0.28 13.24 7.55
CA THR A 61 0.94 14.54 7.74
C THR A 61 0.97 15.35 6.43
N PRO A 62 -0.20 15.72 5.88
CA PRO A 62 -0.29 16.38 4.57
C PRO A 62 0.40 17.76 4.54
N GLU A 63 0.33 18.50 5.66
CA GLU A 63 0.90 19.85 5.81
C GLU A 63 2.42 19.87 5.89
N ARG A 64 3.07 18.72 6.07
CA ARG A 64 4.52 18.63 6.23
C ARG A 64 5.18 18.40 4.86
N ARG A 65 6.15 19.27 4.52
CA ARG A 65 6.99 19.11 3.32
C ARG A 65 8.02 17.98 3.45
N LYS A 66 8.53 17.74 4.66
CA LYS A 66 9.46 16.65 5.01
C LYS A 66 8.75 15.69 5.98
N THR A 67 9.12 14.42 5.98
CA THR A 67 8.54 13.34 6.81
C THR A 67 7.03 13.10 6.63
N LYS A 68 6.58 12.94 5.37
CA LYS A 68 5.21 12.50 5.09
C LYS A 68 5.02 11.05 5.58
N LEU A 69 4.09 10.83 6.49
CA LEU A 69 3.75 9.50 6.99
C LEU A 69 2.54 8.94 6.25
N PHE A 70 2.65 7.69 5.81
CA PHE A 70 1.58 6.99 5.09
C PHE A 70 1.06 5.83 5.93
N LYS A 71 -0.24 5.57 5.79
CA LYS A 71 -0.95 4.43 6.40
C LYS A 71 -1.93 3.83 5.41
N ILE A 72 -2.16 2.54 5.49
CA ILE A 72 -3.27 1.89 4.80
C ILE A 72 -4.63 2.36 5.38
N THR A 73 -5.63 2.57 4.53
CA THR A 73 -7.00 2.88 4.97
C THR A 73 -7.78 1.61 5.28
N GLU A 74 -8.93 1.73 5.94
CA GLU A 74 -9.85 0.58 6.12
C GLU A 74 -10.28 -0.02 4.77
N LYS A 75 -10.49 0.83 3.76
CA LYS A 75 -10.78 0.39 2.40
C LYS A 75 -9.61 -0.42 1.83
N GLY A 76 -8.38 0.05 2.01
CA GLY A 76 -7.19 -0.67 1.57
C GLY A 76 -7.02 -2.02 2.26
N LEU A 77 -7.28 -2.10 3.58
CA LEU A 77 -7.26 -3.35 4.32
C LEU A 77 -8.28 -4.36 3.80
N LYS A 78 -9.50 -3.93 3.48
CA LYS A 78 -10.54 -4.78 2.87
C LYS A 78 -10.11 -5.32 1.50
N VAL A 79 -9.50 -4.47 0.67
CA VAL A 79 -8.96 -4.90 -0.63
C VAL A 79 -7.84 -5.93 -0.46
N LEU A 80 -6.90 -5.67 0.45
CA LEU A 80 -5.79 -6.58 0.73
C LEU A 80 -6.29 -7.93 1.27
N SER A 81 -7.26 -7.91 2.19
CA SER A 81 -7.84 -9.14 2.75
C SER A 81 -8.57 -9.98 1.69
N LYS A 82 -9.34 -9.34 0.79
CA LYS A 82 -9.97 -10.03 -0.34
C LYS A 82 -8.94 -10.64 -1.29
N ILE A 83 -7.81 -9.95 -1.52
CA ILE A 83 -6.71 -10.52 -2.30
C ILE A 83 -6.17 -11.78 -1.61
N ASP A 84 -5.90 -11.73 -0.30
CA ASP A 84 -5.42 -12.88 0.47
C ASP A 84 -6.39 -14.07 0.37
N GLU A 85 -7.69 -13.82 0.49
CA GLU A 85 -8.76 -14.83 0.36
C GLU A 85 -8.78 -15.48 -1.03
N ILE A 86 -8.70 -14.67 -2.11
CA ILE A 86 -8.78 -15.16 -3.50
C ILE A 86 -7.50 -15.88 -3.92
N THR A 87 -6.35 -15.45 -3.42
CA THR A 87 -5.04 -16.01 -3.81
C THR A 87 -4.67 -17.26 -3.02
N GLY A 88 -5.49 -17.67 -2.05
CA GLY A 88 -5.26 -18.83 -1.19
C GLY A 88 -4.22 -18.51 -0.13
N GLY A 89 -4.65 -18.27 1.11
CA GLY A 89 -3.77 -17.97 2.22
C GLY A 89 -2.69 -19.02 2.44
N ASN A 90 -1.47 -18.76 1.97
CA ASN A 90 -0.27 -19.19 2.66
C ASN A 90 0.00 -18.17 3.76
N ILE A 91 -0.73 -18.34 4.86
CA ILE A 91 -0.27 -17.87 6.16
C ILE A 91 0.97 -18.69 6.46
N VAL A 92 2.14 -18.14 6.17
CA VAL A 92 3.37 -18.45 6.88
C VAL A 92 3.58 -17.30 7.87
N ASP A 93 2.74 -17.29 8.90
CA ASP A 93 3.14 -16.68 10.17
C ASP A 93 3.92 -17.78 10.91
N GLU A 94 5.24 -17.60 10.98
CA GLU A 94 6.13 -18.29 11.94
C GLU A 94 6.53 -17.27 13.02
#